data_AF-A0A3N5H8L3-F1
#
_entry.id   AF-A0A3N5H8L3-F1
#
_cell.length_a   1.000
_cell.length_b   1.000
_cell.length_c   1.000
_cell.angle_alpha   90.00
_cell.angle_beta   90.00
_cell.angle_gamma   90.00
#
_symmetry.space_group_name_H-M   'P 1'
#
loop_
_entity.id
_entity.type
_entity.pdbx_description
1 polymer ?
#
loop_
_entity_poly.entity_id
_entity_poly.type
_entity_poly.pdbx_seq_one_letter_code
_entity_poly.pdbx_strand_id
1 'polypeptide(L)'
;MSAIATTTAVPVSALPALRRAARPRSTLLGWKKDLFPEALARHGRALEVLDPSGDPLDALLVYLERRGIDLARSRHDETAREITAARGSRYLILSEEHLPLAATLEEALRAPAELTAFFNELQGRSEGHEAGERMREALGFLRRAVEAVSPGTVVLVAIL
;
A
#
# COMPACT_ATOMS: atom_id res chain seq x y z
N MET A 1 -10.96 -7.68 13.01
CA MET A 1 -9.74 -6.89 13.28
C MET A 1 -9.77 -5.70 12.35
N SER A 2 -9.42 -4.50 12.83
CA SER A 2 -9.21 -3.35 11.93
C SER A 2 -7.90 -3.57 11.19
N ALA A 3 -7.90 -3.54 9.86
CA ALA A 3 -6.66 -3.60 9.08
C ALA A 3 -5.98 -2.22 9.10
N ILE A 4 -4.65 -2.16 9.12
CA ILE A 4 -3.89 -0.90 9.11
C ILE A 4 -3.04 -0.84 7.85
N ALA A 5 -3.02 0.31 7.17
CA ALA A 5 -2.13 0.53 6.05
C ALA A 5 -1.05 1.55 6.41
N THR A 6 0.18 1.28 5.98
CA THR A 6 1.33 2.16 6.23
C THR A 6 2.11 2.40 4.94
N THR A 7 2.69 3.59 4.83
CA THR A 7 3.58 3.94 3.72
C THR A 7 4.97 4.29 4.25
N THR A 8 6.00 3.72 3.62
CA THR A 8 7.40 3.96 3.97
C THR A 8 8.19 4.27 2.71
N ALA A 9 8.85 5.42 2.66
CA ALA A 9 9.81 5.73 1.59
C ALA A 9 11.10 4.93 1.82
N VAL A 10 11.57 4.23 0.80
CA VAL A 10 12.74 3.33 0.86
C VAL A 10 13.64 3.56 -0.36
N PRO A 11 14.96 3.71 -0.19
CA PRO A 11 15.90 3.72 -1.31
C PRO A 11 15.82 2.41 -2.11
N VAL A 12 15.82 2.50 -3.44
CA VAL A 12 15.81 1.30 -4.32
C VAL A 12 16.97 0.35 -3.98
N SER A 13 18.14 0.91 -3.62
CA SER A 13 19.32 0.14 -3.21
C SER A 13 19.13 -0.69 -1.93
N ALA A 14 18.13 -0.36 -1.10
CA ALA A 14 17.81 -1.08 0.12
C ALA A 14 16.79 -2.22 -0.09
N LEU A 15 16.13 -2.30 -1.24
CA LEU A 15 15.14 -3.35 -1.53
C LEU A 15 15.69 -4.79 -1.35
N PRO A 16 16.91 -5.12 -1.80
CA PRO A 16 17.48 -6.45 -1.54
C PRO A 16 17.68 -6.74 -0.04
N ALA A 17 17.99 -5.72 0.77
CA ALA A 17 18.14 -5.87 2.22
C ALA A 17 16.78 -6.11 2.89
N LEU A 18 15.75 -5.33 2.52
CA LEU A 18 14.38 -5.53 3.01
C LEU A 18 13.84 -6.92 2.63
N ARG A 19 14.02 -7.34 1.38
CA ARG A 19 13.61 -8.66 0.90
C ARG A 19 14.22 -9.79 1.72
N ARG A 20 15.51 -9.68 2.06
CA ARG A 20 16.20 -10.66 2.93
C ARG A 20 15.70 -10.61 4.36
N ALA A 21 15.43 -9.42 4.89
CA ALA A 21 14.95 -9.23 6.26
C ALA A 21 13.49 -9.70 6.45
N ALA A 22 12.69 -9.70 5.39
CA ALA A 22 11.29 -10.14 5.42
C ALA A 22 11.12 -11.60 5.85
N ARG A 23 12.13 -12.45 5.62
CA ARG A 23 12.13 -13.85 6.02
C ARG A 23 12.68 -14.00 7.44
N PRO A 24 11.90 -14.49 8.41
CA PRO A 24 12.40 -14.71 9.78
C PRO A 24 13.60 -15.66 9.76
N ARG A 25 14.70 -15.29 10.40
CA ARG A 25 15.90 -16.13 10.46
C ARG A 25 15.89 -16.96 11.73
N SER A 26 16.08 -18.28 11.58
CA SER A 26 16.36 -19.14 12.73
C SER A 26 17.73 -18.77 13.29
N THR A 27 17.81 -18.56 14.60
CA THR A 27 19.07 -18.47 15.32
C THR A 27 19.62 -19.87 15.56
N LEU A 28 20.90 -19.95 15.95
CA LEU A 28 21.56 -21.20 16.38
C LEU A 28 20.84 -21.90 17.55
N LEU A 29 20.00 -21.17 18.29
CA LEU A 29 19.18 -21.67 19.41
C LEU A 29 17.75 -22.06 18.98
N GLY A 30 17.41 -21.99 17.70
CA GLY A 30 16.08 -22.31 17.16
C GLY A 30 15.03 -21.19 17.27
N TRP A 31 15.40 -20.01 17.77
CA TRP A 31 14.50 -18.86 17.87
C TRP A 31 14.40 -18.15 16.52
N LYS A 32 13.21 -17.73 16.11
CA LYS A 32 13.05 -16.88 14.93
C LYS A 32 13.29 -15.42 15.32
N LYS A 33 14.31 -14.79 14.77
CA LYS A 33 14.49 -13.34 14.87
C LYS A 33 13.82 -12.68 13.68
N ASP A 34 12.80 -11.88 13.96
CA ASP A 34 12.27 -10.93 12.97
C ASP A 34 13.27 -9.79 12.84
N LEU A 35 13.71 -9.50 11.63
CA LEU A 35 14.64 -8.42 11.32
C LEU A 35 13.99 -7.36 10.41
N PHE A 36 12.74 -7.59 10.01
CA PHE A 36 12.07 -6.77 9.02
C PHE A 36 11.74 -5.38 9.56
N PRO A 37 11.17 -5.22 10.79
CA PRO A 37 10.95 -3.91 11.37
C PRO A 37 12.24 -3.10 11.52
N GLU A 38 13.34 -3.72 11.95
CA GLU A 38 14.63 -3.04 12.10
C GLU A 38 15.24 -2.66 10.75
N ALA A 39 15.08 -3.50 9.73
CA ALA A 39 15.53 -3.17 8.38
C ALA A 39 14.72 -2.01 7.79
N LEU A 40 13.39 -1.99 7.99
CA LEU A 40 12.54 -0.86 7.62
C LEU A 40 12.90 0.42 8.38
N ALA A 41 13.12 0.36 9.69
CA ALA A 41 13.52 1.53 10.46
C ALA A 41 14.91 2.06 10.07
N ARG A 42 15.82 1.17 9.65
CA ARG A 42 17.18 1.54 9.22
C ARG A 42 17.23 2.17 7.84
N HIS A 43 16.44 1.65 6.91
CA HIS A 43 16.52 2.02 5.50
C HIS A 43 15.34 2.86 5.02
N GLY A 44 14.25 2.90 5.78
CA GLY A 44 13.02 3.57 5.43
C GLY A 44 12.78 4.84 6.22
N ARG A 45 11.95 5.70 5.65
CA ARG A 45 11.37 6.85 6.33
C ARG A 45 9.86 6.68 6.31
N ALA A 46 9.25 6.51 7.49
CA ALA A 46 7.80 6.45 7.62
C ALA A 46 7.17 7.73 7.05
N LEU A 47 6.07 7.56 6.32
CA LEU A 47 5.35 8.68 5.70
C LEU A 47 3.99 8.85 6.37
N GLU A 48 3.14 7.84 6.29
CA GLU A 48 1.75 7.93 6.70
C GLU A 48 1.19 6.59 7.17
N VAL A 49 0.17 6.67 8.03
CA VAL A 49 -0.61 5.54 8.52
C VAL A 49 -2.08 5.83 8.25
N LEU A 50 -2.79 4.86 7.70
CA LEU A 50 -4.23 4.86 7.53
C LEU A 50 -4.83 3.81 8.47
N ASP A 51 -5.61 4.26 9.45
CA ASP A 51 -6.27 3.42 10.45
C ASP A 51 -7.68 3.98 10.75
N PRO A 52 -8.76 3.23 10.46
CA PRO A 52 -8.78 1.90 9.85
C PRO A 52 -8.55 1.96 8.33
N SER A 53 -7.69 1.08 7.79
CA SER A 53 -7.55 0.92 6.33
C SER A 53 -8.58 -0.04 5.73
N GLY A 54 -8.90 -1.12 6.46
CA GLY A 54 -10.03 -2.05 6.27
C GLY A 54 -10.50 -2.35 4.84
N ASP A 55 -11.78 -2.70 4.74
CA ASP A 55 -12.47 -2.92 3.47
C ASP A 55 -12.41 -1.72 2.48
N PRO A 56 -12.37 -0.44 2.91
CA PRO A 56 -12.31 0.69 1.99
C PRO A 56 -11.05 0.73 1.13
N LEU A 57 -9.87 0.39 1.68
CA LEU A 57 -8.63 0.38 0.89
C LEU A 57 -8.62 -0.76 -0.12
N ASP A 58 -9.05 -1.97 0.26
CA ASP A 58 -9.13 -3.09 -0.67
C ASP A 58 -10.18 -2.84 -1.77
N ALA A 59 -11.35 -2.33 -1.41
CA ALA A 59 -12.38 -1.91 -2.38
C ALA A 59 -11.82 -0.85 -3.34
N LEU A 60 -11.05 0.11 -2.83
CA LEU A 60 -10.44 1.15 -3.65
C LEU A 60 -9.43 0.58 -4.65
N LEU A 61 -8.62 -0.41 -4.26
CA LEU A 61 -7.70 -1.05 -5.20
C LEU A 61 -8.46 -1.72 -6.36
N VAL A 62 -9.59 -2.38 -6.08
CA VAL A 62 -10.46 -2.95 -7.12
C VAL A 62 -11.09 -1.87 -8.00
N TYR A 63 -11.55 -0.77 -7.41
CA TYR A 63 -12.09 0.38 -8.13
C TYR A 63 -11.08 0.95 -9.13
N LEU A 64 -9.85 1.17 -8.69
CA LEU A 64 -8.77 1.70 -9.52
C LEU A 64 -8.43 0.73 -10.66
N GLU A 65 -8.34 -0.57 -10.38
CA GLU A 65 -8.09 -1.60 -11.39
C GLU A 65 -9.17 -1.62 -12.48
N ARG A 66 -10.46 -1.52 -12.12
CA ARG A 66 -11.57 -1.42 -13.08
C ARG A 66 -11.49 -0.17 -13.98
N ARG A 67 -10.82 0.89 -13.52
CA ARG A 67 -10.56 2.11 -14.29
C ARG A 67 -9.23 2.09 -15.04
N GLY A 68 -8.54 0.94 -15.07
CA GLY A 68 -7.25 0.78 -15.74
C GLY A 68 -6.07 1.37 -14.98
N ILE A 69 -6.23 1.70 -13.69
CA ILE A 69 -5.19 2.23 -12.82
C ILE A 69 -4.69 1.10 -11.94
N ASP A 70 -3.57 0.50 -12.32
CA ASP A 70 -2.97 -0.61 -11.57
C ASP A 70 -1.81 -0.11 -10.71
N LEU A 71 -2.08 0.09 -9.41
CA LEU A 71 -1.06 0.45 -8.42
C LEU A 71 -0.31 -0.77 -7.85
N ALA A 72 -0.74 -1.98 -8.22
CA ALA A 72 -0.11 -3.21 -7.75
C ALA A 72 1.03 -3.67 -8.68
N ARG A 73 1.12 -3.08 -9.88
CA ARG A 73 2.15 -3.41 -10.87
C ARG A 73 3.25 -2.38 -10.91
N SER A 74 4.45 -2.90 -10.78
CA SER A 74 5.68 -2.14 -10.77
C SER A 74 6.85 -2.94 -11.32
N ARG A 75 7.92 -2.26 -11.69
CA ARG A 75 9.22 -2.92 -11.94
C ARG A 75 9.79 -3.66 -10.73
N HIS A 76 9.18 -3.52 -9.54
CA HIS A 76 9.61 -4.11 -8.28
C HIS A 76 8.63 -5.20 -7.76
N ASP A 77 7.70 -5.67 -8.59
CA ASP A 77 6.65 -6.62 -8.19
C ASP A 77 7.18 -7.92 -7.59
N GLU A 78 8.27 -8.45 -8.12
CA GLU A 78 8.89 -9.66 -7.57
C GLU A 78 9.29 -9.44 -6.10
N THR A 79 9.87 -8.27 -5.80
CA THR A 79 10.23 -7.93 -4.41
C THR A 79 9.00 -7.76 -3.53
N ALA A 80 7.97 -7.08 -4.02
CA ALA A 80 6.72 -6.90 -3.29
C ALA A 80 6.03 -8.24 -2.98
N ARG A 81 5.99 -9.16 -3.95
CA ARG A 81 5.44 -10.52 -3.80
C ARG A 81 6.25 -11.37 -2.82
N GLU A 82 7.58 -11.32 -2.89
CA GLU A 82 8.43 -12.04 -1.95
C GLU A 82 8.25 -11.56 -0.51
N ILE A 83 8.16 -10.24 -0.30
CA ILE A 83 7.88 -9.68 1.04
C ILE A 83 6.48 -10.11 1.50
N THR A 84 5.47 -10.00 0.62
CA THR A 84 4.09 -10.44 0.90
C THR A 84 4.04 -11.90 1.34
N ALA A 85 4.67 -12.79 0.57
CA ALA A 85 4.71 -14.22 0.89
C ALA A 85 5.46 -14.51 2.20
N ALA A 86 6.52 -13.78 2.50
CA ALA A 86 7.31 -13.97 3.71
C ALA A 86 6.62 -13.43 4.98
N ARG A 87 5.84 -12.36 4.86
CA ARG A 87 5.20 -11.65 5.97
C ARG A 87 3.77 -12.06 6.24
N GLY A 88 3.07 -12.61 5.24
CA GLY A 88 1.64 -12.95 5.35
C GLY A 88 0.71 -11.74 5.31
N SER A 89 1.23 -10.55 5.03
CA SER A 89 0.47 -9.31 4.81
C SER A 89 0.71 -8.80 3.39
N ARG A 90 -0.17 -7.96 2.83
CA ARG A 90 -0.06 -7.48 1.45
C ARG A 90 0.90 -6.29 1.37
N TYR A 91 1.91 -6.38 0.50
CA TYR A 91 2.85 -5.30 0.21
C TYR A 91 2.81 -4.91 -1.26
N LEU A 92 2.77 -3.60 -1.52
CA LEU A 92 2.92 -3.00 -2.85
C LEU A 92 4.15 -2.09 -2.86
N ILE A 93 4.80 -1.94 -4.01
CA ILE A 93 5.92 -1.01 -4.17
C ILE A 93 5.56 0.01 -5.25
N LEU A 94 5.29 1.24 -4.83
CA LEU A 94 5.09 2.36 -5.73
C LEU A 94 6.45 2.90 -6.18
N SER A 95 6.59 3.08 -7.49
CA SER A 95 7.81 3.51 -8.16
C SER A 95 7.51 4.65 -9.15
N GLU A 96 8.54 5.19 -9.81
CA GLU A 96 8.44 6.36 -10.71
C GLU A 96 7.39 6.16 -11.82
N GLU A 97 7.12 4.92 -12.23
CA GLU A 97 6.06 4.59 -13.21
C GLU A 97 4.65 4.97 -12.74
N HIS A 98 4.44 5.17 -11.44
CA HIS A 98 3.15 5.55 -10.86
C HIS A 98 2.97 7.07 -10.79
N LEU A 99 4.03 7.87 -10.91
CA LEU A 99 3.94 9.34 -10.80
C LEU A 99 2.89 9.95 -11.76
N PRO A 100 2.77 9.52 -13.04
CA PRO A 100 1.73 10.03 -13.93
C PRO A 100 0.30 9.78 -13.44
N LEU A 101 0.09 8.78 -12.58
CA LEU A 101 -1.23 8.42 -12.05
C LEU A 101 -1.72 9.40 -10.98
N ALA A 102 -0.85 10.23 -10.40
CA ALA A 102 -1.23 11.17 -9.34
C ALA A 102 -2.37 12.11 -9.77
N ALA A 103 -2.35 12.59 -11.03
CA ALA A 103 -3.42 13.43 -11.57
C ALA A 103 -4.76 12.68 -11.69
N THR A 104 -4.72 11.41 -12.08
CA THR A 104 -5.92 10.56 -12.18
C THR A 104 -6.50 10.24 -10.80
N LEU A 105 -5.63 9.99 -9.80
CA LEU A 105 -6.06 9.79 -8.41
C LEU A 105 -6.69 11.07 -7.84
N GLU A 106 -6.14 12.24 -8.17
CA GLU A 106 -6.69 13.55 -7.81
C GLU A 106 -8.07 13.80 -8.43
N GLU A 107 -8.28 13.39 -9.68
CA GLU A 107 -9.59 13.47 -10.31
C GLU A 107 -10.63 12.58 -9.60
N ALA A 108 -10.25 11.34 -9.28
CA ALA A 108 -11.12 10.40 -8.57
C ALA A 108 -11.51 10.90 -7.16
N LEU A 109 -10.64 11.70 -6.49
CA LEU A 109 -10.98 12.34 -5.21
C LEU A 109 -12.15 13.31 -5.30
N ARG A 110 -12.42 13.87 -6.49
CA ARG A 110 -13.47 14.85 -6.73
C ARG A 110 -14.83 14.21 -7.05
N ALA A 111 -14.93 12.89 -7.02
CA ALA A 111 -16.15 12.13 -7.29
C ALA A 111 -16.61 11.26 -6.08
N PRO A 112 -16.87 11.84 -4.90
CA PRO A 112 -17.21 11.08 -3.69
C PRO A 112 -18.51 10.26 -3.81
N ALA A 113 -19.47 10.73 -4.60
CA ALA A 113 -20.70 9.98 -4.90
C ALA A 113 -20.42 8.69 -5.68
N GLU A 114 -19.45 8.72 -6.60
CA GLU A 114 -19.02 7.55 -7.37
C GLU A 114 -18.33 6.53 -6.46
N LEU A 115 -17.43 6.97 -5.57
CA LEU A 115 -16.78 6.10 -4.60
C LEU A 115 -17.79 5.41 -3.68
N THR A 116 -18.78 6.16 -3.19
CA THR A 116 -19.86 5.60 -2.35
C THR A 116 -20.67 4.55 -3.11
N ALA A 117 -21.07 4.86 -4.35
CA ALA A 117 -21.85 3.95 -5.18
C ALA A 117 -21.09 2.66 -5.46
N PHE A 118 -19.80 2.78 -5.79
CA PHE A 118 -18.92 1.63 -6.04
C PHE A 118 -18.76 0.75 -4.80
N PHE A 119 -18.51 1.35 -3.64
CA PHE A 119 -18.37 0.58 -2.39
C PHE A 119 -19.62 -0.23 -2.09
N ASN A 120 -20.79 0.40 -2.23
CA ASN A 120 -22.07 -0.24 -1.98
C ASN A 120 -22.36 -1.37 -2.98
N GLU A 121 -22.00 -1.18 -4.26
CA GLU A 121 -22.07 -2.24 -5.28
C GLU A 121 -21.19 -3.43 -4.88
N LEU A 122 -19.93 -3.19 -4.51
CA LEU A 122 -18.98 -4.25 -4.19
C LEU A 122 -19.39 -5.03 -2.93
N GLN A 123 -19.93 -4.35 -1.92
CA GLN A 123 -20.37 -4.97 -0.67
C GLN A 123 -21.77 -5.60 -0.75
N GLY A 124 -22.52 -5.34 -1.82
CA GLY A 124 -23.90 -5.81 -1.97
C GLY A 124 -24.87 -5.24 -0.92
N ARG A 125 -24.49 -4.14 -0.25
CA ARG A 125 -25.30 -3.47 0.77
C ARG A 125 -25.09 -1.97 0.69
N SER A 126 -26.13 -1.21 1.02
CA SER A 126 -26.01 0.23 1.15
C SER A 126 -25.32 0.56 2.47
N GLU A 127 -24.06 0.93 2.41
CA GLU A 127 -23.43 1.67 3.50
C GLU A 127 -23.74 3.16 3.34
N GLY A 128 -23.82 3.86 4.47
CA GLY A 128 -24.10 5.28 4.50
C GLY A 128 -22.97 6.12 3.90
N HIS A 129 -23.12 7.44 3.97
CA HIS A 129 -22.13 8.40 3.47
C HIS A 129 -20.71 8.18 4.01
N GLU A 130 -20.57 7.59 5.19
CA GLU A 130 -19.29 7.29 5.84
C GLU A 130 -18.38 6.36 5.01
N ALA A 131 -18.95 5.43 4.23
CA ALA A 131 -18.16 4.53 3.40
C ALA A 131 -17.43 5.27 2.26
N GLY A 132 -18.11 6.22 1.62
CA GLY A 132 -17.52 7.08 0.58
C GLY A 132 -16.40 7.95 1.12
N GLU A 133 -16.55 8.49 2.33
CA GLU A 133 -15.52 9.29 2.98
C GLU A 133 -14.27 8.45 3.31
N ARG A 134 -14.45 7.21 3.80
CA ARG A 134 -13.32 6.29 4.04
C ARG A 134 -12.60 5.90 2.75
N MET A 135 -13.33 5.65 1.66
CA MET A 135 -12.71 5.44 0.34
C MET A 135 -11.95 6.68 -0.14
N ARG A 136 -12.51 7.87 0.05
CA ARG A 136 -11.85 9.14 -0.29
C ARG A 136 -10.57 9.35 0.53
N GLU A 137 -10.60 9.00 1.81
CA GLU A 137 -9.43 9.04 2.68
C GLU A 137 -8.34 8.05 2.22
N ALA A 138 -8.72 6.80 1.93
CA ALA A 138 -7.83 5.79 1.37
C ALA A 138 -7.21 6.21 0.03
N LEU A 139 -7.99 6.89 -0.82
CA LEU A 139 -7.51 7.44 -2.08
C LEU A 139 -6.52 8.59 -1.87
N GLY A 140 -6.78 9.45 -0.89
CA GLY A 140 -5.85 10.50 -0.48
C GLY A 140 -4.53 9.91 0.02
N PHE A 141 -4.60 8.84 0.82
CA PHE A 141 -3.44 8.09 1.31
C PHE A 141 -2.60 7.52 0.15
N LEU A 142 -3.23 6.84 -0.82
CA LEU A 142 -2.53 6.30 -1.99
C LEU A 142 -1.94 7.41 -2.88
N ARG A 143 -2.67 8.51 -3.07
CA ARG A 143 -2.17 9.66 -3.84
C ARG A 143 -0.91 10.25 -3.21
N ARG A 144 -0.92 10.50 -1.89
CA ARG A 144 0.26 11.00 -1.17
C ARG A 144 1.43 10.02 -1.21
N ALA A 145 1.15 8.71 -1.18
CA ALA A 145 2.15 7.68 -1.37
C ALA A 145 2.80 7.73 -2.76
N VAL A 146 2.00 7.93 -3.82
CA VAL A 146 2.52 8.14 -5.18
C VAL A 146 3.34 9.43 -5.26
N GLU A 147 2.86 10.54 -4.70
CA GLU A 147 3.56 11.84 -4.70
C GLU A 147 4.90 11.81 -3.95
N ALA A 148 5.07 10.88 -3.00
CA ALA A 148 6.32 10.70 -2.24
C ALA A 148 7.39 9.87 -2.97
N VAL A 149 7.07 9.30 -4.14
CA VAL A 149 8.05 8.63 -5.00
C VAL A 149 9.02 9.66 -5.59
N SER A 150 10.30 9.30 -5.69
CA SER A 150 11.34 10.16 -6.29
C SER A 150 12.44 9.31 -6.93
N PRO A 151 13.31 9.87 -7.77
CA PRO A 151 14.41 9.12 -8.37
C PRO A 151 15.25 8.39 -7.32
N GLY A 152 15.40 7.07 -7.48
CA GLY A 152 16.13 6.22 -6.54
C GLY A 152 15.41 5.88 -5.23
N THR A 153 14.16 6.32 -5.05
CA THR A 153 13.33 6.03 -3.87
C THR A 153 11.97 5.49 -4.29
N VAL A 154 11.53 4.40 -3.67
CA VAL A 154 10.20 3.82 -3.83
C VAL A 154 9.38 4.02 -2.56
N VAL A 155 8.06 3.89 -2.65
CA VAL A 155 7.19 3.85 -1.47
C VAL A 155 6.66 2.43 -1.29
N LEU A 156 7.02 1.81 -0.17
CA LEU A 156 6.46 0.54 0.25
C LEU A 156 5.12 0.81 0.94
N VAL A 157 4.04 0.25 0.39
CA VAL A 157 2.71 0.25 1.00
C VAL A 157 2.53 -1.11 1.65
N ALA A 158 2.29 -1.15 2.96
CA ALA A 158 1.99 -2.37 3.70
C ALA A 158 0.55 -2.32 4.21
N ILE A 159 -0.25 -3.35 3.90
CA ILE A 159 -1.64 -3.52 4.33
C ILE A 159 -1.65 -4.72 5.28
N LEU A 160 -1.85 -4.45 6.58
CA LEU A 160 -1.59 -5.34 7.71
C LEU A 160 -2.88 -5.85 8.36
#